data_AF-A0A9J7BXD8-F1
#
_entry.id   AF-A0A9J7BXD8-F1
#
_cell.length_a   1.000
_cell.length_b   1.000
_cell.length_c   1.000
_cell.angle_alpha   90.00
_cell.angle_beta   90.00
_cell.angle_gamma   90.00
#
_symmetry.space_group_name_H-M   'P 1'
#
loop_
_entity.id
_entity.type
_entity.pdbx_description
1 polymer ?
#
loop_
_entity_poly.entity_id
_entity_poly.type
_entity_poly.pdbx_seq_one_letter_code
_entity_poly.pdbx_strand_id
1 'polypeptide(L)'
;MTSEWAVAAIIVSAAALIAGALCIAMMRRLERRADERQRVLEEQVAAMDDALELVEARLTEIHSAWAAASQPIQTESEAAAAGDVVIGQGEEPAIEPEIQAAIVAAAIAAAGPNARVRSATLVKGRDKASPWSQQGRVLVQSSHNLRK
;
A
#
# COMPACT_ATOMS: atom_id res chain seq x y z
N MET A 1 66.39 32.38 8.59
CA MET A 1 65.17 32.51 7.76
C MET A 1 64.81 31.23 6.99
N THR A 2 65.74 30.34 6.60
CA THR A 2 65.38 29.13 5.82
C THR A 2 64.76 27.98 6.63
N SER A 3 65.01 27.90 7.95
CA SER A 3 64.48 26.85 8.82
C SER A 3 62.98 26.97 9.12
N GLU A 4 62.42 28.19 9.16
CA GLU A 4 60.99 28.41 9.47
C GLU A 4 60.07 27.96 8.34
N TRP A 5 60.46 28.21 7.09
CA TRP A 5 59.72 27.76 5.91
C TRP A 5 59.67 26.23 5.78
N ALA A 6 60.75 25.55 6.18
CA ALA A 6 60.78 24.09 6.19
C ALA A 6 59.79 23.51 7.20
N VAL A 7 59.69 24.09 8.40
CA VAL A 7 58.73 23.66 9.43
C VAL A 7 57.29 23.92 8.95
N ALA A 8 57.02 25.08 8.37
CA ALA A 8 55.70 25.40 7.83
C ALA A 8 55.27 24.40 6.72
N ALA A 9 56.19 24.06 5.81
CA ALA A 9 55.92 23.09 4.75
C ALA A 9 55.58 21.69 5.30
N ILE A 10 56.30 21.23 6.33
CA ILE A 10 56.03 19.93 6.97
C ILE A 10 54.64 19.94 7.62
N ILE A 11 54.29 20.99 8.36
CA ILE A 11 52.98 21.09 9.03
C ILE A 11 51.83 21.06 8.01
N VAL A 12 51.96 21.82 6.90
CA VAL A 12 50.93 21.84 5.84
C VAL A 12 50.78 20.47 5.18
N SER A 13 51.90 19.80 4.88
CA SER A 13 51.87 18.47 4.26
C SER A 13 51.26 17.42 5.20
N ALA A 14 51.60 17.47 6.50
CA ALA A 14 51.02 16.59 7.50
C ALA A 14 49.52 16.83 7.66
N ALA A 15 49.09 18.09 7.71
CA ALA A 15 47.68 18.46 7.80
C ALA A 15 46.88 17.95 6.59
N ALA A 16 47.43 18.08 5.37
CA ALA A 16 46.81 17.59 4.16
C ALA A 16 46.65 16.06 4.15
N LEU A 17 47.66 15.32 4.61
CA LEU A 17 47.61 13.86 4.71
C LEU A 17 46.56 13.41 5.74
N ILE A 18 46.50 14.06 6.91
CA ILE A 18 45.51 13.75 7.95
C ILE A 18 44.09 14.03 7.43
N ALA A 19 43.88 15.19 6.79
CA ALA A 19 42.58 15.54 6.21
C ALA A 19 42.16 14.54 5.12
N GLY A 20 43.09 14.14 4.24
CA GLY A 20 42.84 13.12 3.21
C GLY A 20 42.47 11.77 3.81
N ALA A 21 43.20 11.31 4.83
CA ALA A 21 42.92 10.06 5.51
C ALA A 21 41.54 10.06 6.20
N LEU A 22 41.19 11.17 6.88
CA LEU A 22 39.88 11.36 7.50
C LEU A 22 38.75 11.35 6.45
N CYS A 23 38.95 12.00 5.31
CA CYS A 23 37.97 12.03 4.22
C CYS A 23 37.72 10.62 3.67
N ILE A 24 38.79 9.86 3.38
CA ILE A 24 38.68 8.48 2.90
C ILE A 24 37.98 7.59 3.94
N ALA A 25 38.34 7.72 5.22
CA ALA A 25 37.70 6.96 6.29
C ALA A 25 36.20 7.28 6.41
N MET A 26 35.83 8.55 6.24
CA MET A 26 34.43 8.99 6.25
C MET A 26 33.66 8.44 5.04
N MET A 27 34.21 8.50 3.83
CA MET A 27 33.56 7.94 2.64
C MET A 27 33.32 6.44 2.78
N ARG A 28 34.33 5.68 3.21
CA ARG A 28 34.19 4.25 3.49
C ARG A 28 33.13 3.95 4.54
N ARG A 29 32.97 4.83 5.53
CA ARG A 29 31.91 4.69 6.54
C ARG A 29 30.53 4.94 5.98
N LEU A 30 30.40 5.86 5.01
CA LEU A 30 29.14 6.12 4.32
C LEU A 30 28.77 4.98 3.37
N GLU A 31 29.72 4.46 2.61
CA GLU A 31 29.54 3.28 1.75
C GLU A 31 29.04 2.09 2.58
N ARG A 32 29.72 1.77 3.69
CA ARG A 32 29.26 0.69 4.59
C ARG A 32 27.84 0.88 5.11
N ARG A 33 27.44 2.12 5.37
CA ARG A 33 26.05 2.42 5.82
C ARG A 33 25.05 2.30 4.69
N ALA A 34 25.45 2.59 3.45
CA ALA A 34 24.62 2.43 2.28
C ALA A 34 24.41 0.93 2.00
N ASP A 35 25.49 0.14 2.02
CA ASP A 35 25.45 -1.32 1.82
C ASP A 35 24.54 -2.01 2.83
N GLU A 36 24.66 -1.64 4.11
CA GLU A 36 23.80 -2.20 5.17
C GLU A 36 22.32 -1.89 4.94
N ARG A 37 22.00 -0.65 4.55
CA ARG A 37 20.63 -0.27 4.22
C ARG A 37 20.12 -1.00 2.99
N GLN A 38 20.96 -1.18 1.98
CA GLN A 38 20.60 -1.91 0.78
C GLN A 38 20.27 -3.37 1.11
N ARG A 39 21.09 -4.03 1.94
CA ARG A 39 20.81 -5.40 2.38
C ARG A 39 19.49 -5.52 3.13
N VAL A 40 19.22 -4.61 4.06
CA VAL A 40 17.94 -4.62 4.79
C VAL A 40 16.75 -4.43 3.84
N LEU A 41 16.90 -3.59 2.81
CA LEU A 41 15.86 -3.42 1.79
C LEU A 41 15.70 -4.67 0.92
N GLU A 42 16.78 -5.29 0.49
CA GLU A 42 16.77 -6.55 -0.27
C GLU A 42 16.09 -7.67 0.54
N GLU A 43 16.40 -7.79 1.83
CA GLU A 43 15.75 -8.74 2.75
C GLU A 43 14.25 -8.44 2.91
N GLN A 44 13.87 -7.16 3.04
CA GLN A 44 12.46 -6.77 3.13
C GLN A 44 11.69 -7.07 1.84
N VAL A 45 12.30 -6.82 0.68
CA VAL A 45 11.68 -7.13 -0.62
C VAL A 45 11.49 -8.64 -0.75
N ALA A 46 12.51 -9.44 -0.42
CA ALA A 46 12.39 -10.89 -0.43
C ALA A 46 11.29 -11.40 0.51
N ALA A 47 11.20 -10.83 1.72
CA ALA A 47 10.14 -11.19 2.67
C ALA A 47 8.73 -10.79 2.18
N MET A 48 8.61 -9.69 1.43
CA MET A 48 7.35 -9.29 0.80
C MET A 48 6.96 -10.23 -0.35
N ASP A 49 7.93 -10.65 -1.16
CA ASP A 49 7.71 -11.60 -2.25
C ASP A 49 7.23 -12.96 -1.70
N ASP A 50 7.87 -13.47 -0.64
CA ASP A 50 7.43 -14.70 0.05
C ASP A 50 6.00 -14.59 0.59
N ALA A 51 5.64 -13.42 1.15
CA ALA A 51 4.31 -13.17 1.66
C ALA A 51 3.26 -13.10 0.53
N LEU A 52 3.62 -12.54 -0.63
CA LEU A 52 2.76 -12.53 -1.81
C LEU A 52 2.53 -13.93 -2.34
N GLU A 53 3.58 -14.75 -2.48
CA GLU A 53 3.44 -16.15 -2.91
C GLU A 53 2.52 -16.94 -1.97
N LEU A 54 2.64 -16.72 -0.65
CA LEU A 54 1.76 -17.36 0.34
C LEU A 54 0.30 -16.93 0.16
N VAL A 55 0.05 -15.64 -0.06
CA VAL A 55 -1.30 -15.11 -0.29
C VAL A 55 -1.87 -15.65 -1.60
N GLU A 56 -1.08 -15.70 -2.66
CA GLU A 56 -1.48 -16.28 -3.95
C GLU A 56 -1.83 -17.77 -3.79
N ALA A 57 -1.01 -18.54 -3.08
CA ALA A 57 -1.31 -19.94 -2.77
C ALA A 57 -2.65 -20.10 -2.04
N ARG A 58 -2.92 -19.27 -1.02
CA ARG A 58 -4.20 -19.30 -0.30
C ARG A 58 -5.38 -18.88 -1.16
N LEU A 59 -5.20 -17.90 -2.04
CA LEU A 59 -6.25 -17.49 -2.98
C LEU A 59 -6.57 -18.61 -3.96
N THR A 60 -5.57 -19.33 -4.47
CA THR A 60 -5.81 -20.48 -5.36
C THR A 60 -6.54 -21.63 -4.65
N GLU A 61 -6.20 -21.90 -3.39
CA GLU A 61 -6.89 -22.88 -2.55
C GLU A 61 -8.36 -22.51 -2.37
N ILE A 62 -8.65 -21.26 -1.97
CA ILE A 62 -10.02 -20.76 -1.79
C ILE A 62 -10.79 -20.79 -3.13
N HIS A 63 -10.15 -20.38 -4.22
CA HIS A 63 -10.76 -20.40 -5.54
C HIS A 63 -11.14 -21.82 -5.98
N SER A 64 -10.26 -22.80 -5.73
CA SER A 64 -10.53 -24.20 -6.03
C SER A 64 -11.68 -24.77 -5.18
N ALA A 65 -11.74 -24.41 -3.89
CA ALA A 65 -12.81 -24.83 -2.99
C ALA A 65 -14.16 -24.21 -3.41
N TRP A 66 -14.16 -22.94 -3.81
CA TRP A 66 -15.36 -22.26 -4.31
C TRP A 66 -15.84 -22.88 -5.64
N ALA A 67 -14.93 -23.13 -6.58
CA ALA A 67 -15.26 -23.77 -7.85
C ALA A 67 -15.85 -25.18 -7.66
N ALA A 68 -15.37 -25.94 -6.67
CA ALA A 68 -15.92 -27.24 -6.31
C ALA A 68 -17.32 -27.13 -5.67
N ALA A 69 -17.57 -26.08 -4.87
CA ALA A 69 -18.87 -25.82 -4.25
C ALA A 69 -19.92 -25.24 -5.22
N SER A 70 -19.47 -24.56 -6.29
CA SER A 70 -20.33 -23.94 -7.31
C SER A 70 -20.68 -24.85 -8.49
N GLN A 71 -20.61 -26.18 -8.33
CA GLN A 71 -21.21 -27.07 -9.35
C GLN A 71 -22.70 -26.75 -9.50
N PRO A 72 -23.20 -26.56 -10.74
CA PRO A 72 -24.58 -26.16 -10.98
C PRO A 72 -25.51 -27.32 -10.60
N ILE A 73 -26.28 -27.12 -9.55
CA ILE A 73 -27.56 -27.80 -9.37
C ILE A 73 -28.42 -27.37 -10.56
N GLN A 74 -28.53 -28.22 -11.57
CA GLN A 74 -29.58 -28.12 -12.59
C GLN A 74 -30.91 -28.40 -11.90
N THR A 75 -31.52 -27.36 -11.33
CA THR A 75 -32.96 -27.36 -11.05
C THR A 75 -33.65 -26.62 -12.18
N GLU A 76 -34.15 -27.41 -13.13
CA GLU A 76 -35.43 -27.12 -13.76
C GLU A 76 -36.46 -26.78 -12.66
N SER A 77 -36.93 -25.53 -12.62
CA SER A 77 -38.31 -25.27 -12.20
C SER A 77 -38.78 -23.94 -12.77
N GLU A 78 -39.70 -24.11 -13.70
CA GLU A 78 -40.54 -23.15 -14.37
C GLU A 78 -41.52 -22.44 -13.40
N ALA A 79 -41.77 -21.16 -13.70
CA ALA A 79 -42.97 -20.35 -13.44
C ALA A 79 -43.57 -20.17 -12.02
N ALA A 80 -43.63 -18.90 -11.58
CA ALA A 80 -44.82 -18.22 -11.01
C ALA A 80 -44.46 -16.72 -10.79
N ALA A 81 -44.91 -15.78 -11.61
CA ALA A 81 -46.21 -15.10 -11.58
C ALA A 81 -46.41 -14.13 -10.39
N ALA A 82 -46.40 -12.83 -10.75
CA ALA A 82 -47.23 -11.73 -10.27
C ALA A 82 -47.30 -11.39 -8.76
N GLY A 83 -46.82 -10.19 -8.43
CA GLY A 83 -47.14 -9.47 -7.20
C GLY A 83 -46.84 -7.98 -7.36
N ASP A 84 -47.83 -7.24 -7.86
CA ASP A 84 -47.88 -5.78 -7.89
C ASP A 84 -47.96 -5.22 -6.45
N VAL A 85 -46.96 -4.43 -6.04
CA VAL A 85 -47.10 -3.45 -4.95
C VAL A 85 -46.27 -2.22 -5.32
N VAL A 86 -46.95 -1.20 -5.83
CA VAL A 86 -46.46 0.19 -5.89
C VAL A 86 -46.73 0.84 -4.53
N ILE A 87 -45.72 1.50 -3.92
CA ILE A 87 -45.67 2.93 -3.53
C ILE A 87 -44.41 3.17 -2.67
N GLY A 88 -43.48 4.02 -3.15
CA GLY A 88 -42.84 5.02 -2.26
C GLY A 88 -41.30 5.03 -2.14
N GLN A 89 -40.67 5.87 -2.97
CA GLN A 89 -39.35 6.53 -2.78
C GLN A 89 -38.08 5.69 -3.01
N GLY A 90 -37.56 5.77 -4.24
CA GLY A 90 -36.12 5.87 -4.51
C GLY A 90 -35.30 4.61 -4.28
N GLU A 91 -35.69 3.51 -4.91
CA GLU A 91 -34.94 2.25 -4.93
C GLU A 91 -33.68 2.42 -5.82
N GLU A 92 -32.62 3.00 -5.26
CA GLU A 92 -31.27 2.66 -5.71
C GLU A 92 -31.13 1.13 -5.57
N PRO A 93 -30.48 0.44 -6.52
CA PRO A 93 -30.25 -1.00 -6.41
C PRO A 93 -29.50 -1.28 -5.11
N ALA A 94 -30.22 -1.84 -4.13
CA ALA A 94 -29.69 -2.12 -2.82
C ALA A 94 -28.51 -3.08 -2.98
N ILE A 95 -27.36 -2.69 -2.43
CA ILE A 95 -26.22 -3.59 -2.31
C ILE A 95 -26.66 -4.73 -1.39
N GLU A 96 -26.55 -5.97 -1.86
CA GLU A 96 -26.88 -7.13 -1.04
C GLU A 96 -26.11 -7.11 0.29
N PRO A 97 -26.73 -7.54 1.39
CA PRO A 97 -26.12 -7.42 2.73
C PRO A 97 -24.77 -8.17 2.82
N GLU A 98 -24.62 -9.25 2.05
CA GLU A 98 -23.40 -10.02 1.92
C GLU A 98 -22.27 -9.19 1.29
N ILE A 99 -22.58 -8.44 0.23
CA ILE A 99 -21.63 -7.56 -0.46
C ILE A 99 -21.27 -6.38 0.44
N GLN A 100 -22.24 -5.84 1.19
CA GLN A 100 -21.97 -4.76 2.14
C GLN A 100 -21.01 -5.22 3.25
N ALA A 101 -21.21 -6.42 3.80
CA ALA A 101 -20.31 -6.99 4.79
C ALA A 101 -18.90 -7.20 4.24
N ALA A 102 -18.78 -7.68 2.99
CA ALA A 102 -17.49 -7.81 2.32
C ALA A 102 -16.78 -6.46 2.12
N ILE A 103 -17.51 -5.41 1.72
CA ILE A 103 -16.97 -4.05 1.58
C ILE A 103 -16.48 -3.52 2.93
N VAL A 104 -17.25 -3.72 4.01
CA VAL A 104 -16.86 -3.29 5.35
C VAL A 104 -15.64 -4.05 5.85
N ALA A 105 -15.59 -5.36 5.67
CA ALA A 105 -14.44 -6.19 6.05
C ALA A 105 -13.18 -5.76 5.30
N ALA A 106 -13.28 -5.53 3.99
CA ALA A 106 -12.18 -5.01 3.18
C ALA A 106 -11.72 -3.62 3.63
N ALA A 107 -12.66 -2.72 3.95
CA ALA A 107 -12.35 -1.38 4.44
C ALA A 107 -11.62 -1.42 5.80
N ILE A 108 -12.03 -2.32 6.70
CA ILE A 108 -11.37 -2.52 8.01
C ILE A 108 -9.99 -3.15 7.82
N ALA A 109 -9.83 -4.12 6.92
CA ALA A 109 -8.54 -4.74 6.63
C ALA A 109 -7.54 -3.73 6.05
N ALA A 110 -8.00 -2.82 5.17
CA ALA A 110 -7.15 -1.85 4.51
C ALA A 110 -6.86 -0.59 5.36
N ALA A 111 -7.85 -0.08 6.10
CA ALA A 111 -7.73 1.19 6.83
C ALA A 111 -7.65 1.03 8.37
N GLY A 112 -7.70 -0.21 8.87
CA GLY A 112 -7.58 -0.55 10.29
C GLY A 112 -8.94 -0.59 11.03
N PRO A 113 -8.91 -1.01 12.31
CA PRO A 113 -10.11 -1.34 13.11
C PRO A 113 -11.05 -0.14 13.37
N ASN A 114 -10.60 1.08 13.11
CA ASN A 114 -11.39 2.30 13.31
C ASN A 114 -12.08 2.79 12.03
N ALA A 115 -11.94 2.07 10.92
CA ALA A 115 -12.58 2.41 9.65
C ALA A 115 -14.10 2.23 9.73
N ARG A 116 -14.86 3.22 9.23
CA ARG A 116 -16.32 3.18 9.16
C ARG A 116 -16.78 3.56 7.76
N VAL A 117 -17.52 2.67 7.11
CA VAL A 117 -18.15 2.93 5.82
C VAL A 117 -19.42 3.75 6.05
N ARG A 118 -19.46 4.99 5.56
CA ARG A 118 -20.62 5.90 5.73
C ARG A 118 -21.69 5.72 4.67
N SER A 119 -21.29 5.43 3.43
CA SER A 119 -22.19 5.16 2.31
C SER A 119 -21.49 4.27 1.29
N ALA A 120 -22.25 3.41 0.64
CA ALA A 120 -21.83 2.65 -0.52
C ALA A 120 -22.96 2.71 -1.53
N THR A 121 -22.67 3.12 -2.76
CA THR A 121 -23.66 3.30 -3.83
C THR A 121 -23.23 2.51 -5.04
N LEU A 122 -24.15 1.73 -5.60
CA LEU A 122 -23.89 0.91 -6.79
C LEU A 122 -24.00 1.79 -8.05
N VAL A 123 -22.85 2.09 -8.66
CA VAL A 123 -22.80 2.89 -9.89
C VAL A 123 -23.00 1.98 -11.10
N LYS A 124 -24.18 2.04 -11.73
CA LYS A 124 -24.46 1.34 -13.00
C LYS A 124 -23.91 2.15 -14.18
N GLY A 125 -22.99 1.54 -14.92
CA GLY A 125 -22.47 2.07 -16.20
C GLY A 125 -21.00 2.47 -16.15
N ARG A 126 -20.22 1.95 -17.10
CA ARG A 126 -18.78 2.24 -17.25
C ARG A 126 -18.51 3.74 -17.52
N ASP A 127 -19.51 4.45 -18.04
CA ASP A 127 -19.43 5.87 -18.42
C ASP A 127 -19.66 6.85 -17.24
N LYS A 128 -20.15 6.36 -16.09
CA LYS A 128 -20.36 7.18 -14.89
C LYS A 128 -19.28 6.99 -13.81
N ALA A 129 -18.42 5.98 -13.98
CA ALA A 129 -17.22 5.82 -13.17
C ALA A 129 -16.11 6.67 -13.79
N SER A 130 -15.95 7.89 -13.27
CA SER A 130 -14.79 8.71 -13.66
C SER A 130 -13.50 7.94 -13.33
N PRO A 131 -12.43 8.00 -14.16
CA PRO A 131 -11.15 7.37 -13.84
C PRO A 131 -10.60 7.82 -12.47
N TRP A 132 -11.00 9.00 -12.01
CA TRP A 132 -10.68 9.54 -10.69
C TRP A 132 -11.44 8.90 -9.53
N SER A 133 -12.54 8.18 -9.76
CA SER A 133 -13.25 7.42 -8.71
C SER A 133 -12.65 6.04 -8.43
N GLN A 134 -11.74 5.56 -9.30
CA GLN A 134 -11.03 4.28 -9.11
C GLN A 134 -9.77 4.42 -8.25
N GLN A 135 -9.19 5.63 -8.18
CA GLN A 135 -8.06 5.93 -7.31
C GLN A 135 -8.60 6.65 -6.08
N GLY A 136 -8.82 5.93 -5.00
CA GLY A 136 -9.38 6.47 -3.75
C GLY A 136 -8.71 7.80 -3.35
N ARG A 137 -9.49 8.86 -3.15
CA ARG A 137 -8.97 10.15 -2.70
C ARG A 137 -8.58 10.03 -1.23
N VAL A 138 -7.28 9.90 -0.95
CA VAL A 138 -6.75 10.11 0.40
C VAL A 138 -6.57 11.62 0.60
N LEU A 139 -7.58 12.27 1.16
CA LEU A 139 -7.48 13.66 1.61
C LEU A 139 -6.81 13.67 2.99
N VAL A 140 -5.48 13.75 3.02
CA VAL A 140 -4.73 14.02 4.25
C VAL A 140 -4.85 15.50 4.55
N GLN A 141 -5.82 15.86 5.40
CA GLN A 141 -5.96 17.22 5.89
C GLN A 141 -5.03 17.40 7.09
N SER A 142 -3.77 17.78 6.86
CA SER A 142 -2.85 18.15 7.95
C SER A 142 -3.23 19.53 8.50
N SER A 143 -3.93 19.56 9.63
CA SER A 143 -4.23 20.78 10.37
C SER A 143 -3.01 21.26 11.17
N HIS A 144 -1.99 21.78 10.49
CA HIS A 144 -0.98 22.59 11.17
C HIS A 144 -1.43 24.04 11.20
N ASN A 145 -2.23 24.35 12.21
CA ASN A 145 -2.46 25.72 12.65
C ASN A 145 -1.19 26.15 13.41
N LEU A 146 -0.16 26.58 12.67
CA LEU A 146 1.02 27.23 13.25
C LEU A 146 0.58 28.62 13.75
N ARG A 147 0.12 28.67 15.00
CA ARG A 147 -0.01 29.92 15.75
C ARG A 147 1.42 30.42 16.03
N LYS A 148 1.75 31.59 15.49
CA LYS A 148 2.84 32.43 16.00
C LYS A 148 2.45 33.01 17.35
#